data_AF-A0A2V9JJY9-F1
#
_entry.id   AF-A0A2V9JJY9-F1
#
_cell.length_a   1.000
_cell.length_b   1.000
_cell.length_c   1.000
_cell.angle_alpha   90.00
_cell.angle_beta   90.00
_cell.angle_gamma   90.00
#
_symmetry.space_group_name_H-M   'P 1'
#
loop_
_entity.id
_entity.type
_entity.pdbx_description
1 polymer ?
#
loop_
_entity_poly.entity_id
_entity_poly.type
_entity_poly.pdbx_seq_one_letter_code
_entity_poly.pdbx_strand_id
1 'polypeptide(L)' 'MRSGGSYLSSSDLRLHFGVGAATKIDRLEVSWPSGQKDAATNLSVERIFVVKEGQGVVETRPLRKAPEVRK' A
#
# COMPACT_ATOMS: atom_id res chain seq x y z
N MET A 1 33.30 -7.52 21.75
CA MET A 1 32.72 -8.04 20.49
C MET A 1 31.39 -7.35 20.25
N ARG A 2 31.11 -6.98 18.99
CA ARG A 2 30.03 -6.08 18.56
C ARG A 2 28.67 -6.76 18.66
N SER A 3 27.66 -6.04 19.15
CA SER A 3 26.26 -6.28 18.77
C SER A 3 25.60 -4.91 18.65
N GLY A 4 25.66 -4.36 17.45
CA GLY A 4 25.00 -3.11 17.12
C GLY A 4 23.50 -3.29 17.22
N GLY A 5 22.87 -2.60 18.18
CA GLY A 5 21.43 -2.48 18.23
C GLY A 5 20.96 -1.61 17.07
N SER A 6 20.61 -2.22 15.94
CA SER A 6 19.87 -1.58 14.86
C SER A 6 18.41 -1.39 15.28
N TYR A 7 18.18 -0.61 16.33
CA TYR A 7 16.85 -0.27 16.84
C TYR A 7 16.40 1.03 16.20
N LEU A 8 16.12 1.01 14.89
CA LEU A 8 15.43 2.07 14.12
C LEU A 8 15.26 1.66 12.65
N SER A 9 15.00 0.37 12.37
CA SER A 9 14.46 -0.04 11.07
C SER A 9 13.01 0.44 11.02
N SER A 10 12.81 1.74 10.71
CA SER A 10 11.52 2.25 10.27
C SER A 10 11.27 1.67 8.89
N SER A 11 10.87 0.39 8.90
CA SER A 11 10.32 -0.30 7.75
C SER A 11 8.95 0.31 7.55
N ASP A 12 8.89 1.41 6.81
CA ASP A 12 7.64 1.88 6.21
C ASP A 12 7.21 0.76 5.26
N LEU A 13 6.44 -0.21 5.77
CA LEU A 13 5.91 -1.39 5.07
C LEU A 13 4.84 -0.97 4.06
N ARG A 14 5.11 0.06 3.27
CA ARG A 14 4.26 0.45 2.14
C ARG A 14 4.59 -0.46 0.99
N LEU A 15 3.65 -1.34 0.69
CA LEU A 15 3.70 -2.14 -0.52
C LEU A 15 3.30 -1.24 -1.69
N HIS A 16 4.28 -0.97 -2.55
CA HIS A 16 4.06 -0.26 -3.80
C HIS A 16 3.81 -1.28 -4.91
N PHE A 17 2.58 -1.30 -5.43
CA PHE A 17 2.21 -2.17 -6.55
C PHE A 17 2.16 -1.35 -7.83
N GLY A 18 3.11 -1.60 -8.74
CA GLY A 18 3.11 -1.03 -10.09
C GLY A 18 2.14 -1.78 -10.99
N VAL A 19 1.07 -1.12 -11.40
CA VAL A 19 0.01 -1.68 -12.28
C VAL A 19 0.23 -1.38 -13.77
N GLY A 20 1.41 -0.86 -14.13
CA GLY A 20 1.77 -0.51 -15.50
C GLY A 20 0.86 0.57 -16.08
N ALA A 21 0.31 0.31 -17.28
CA ALA A 21 -0.63 1.19 -17.96
C ALA A 21 -2.10 0.97 -17.55
N ALA A 22 -2.38 0.06 -16.61
CA ALA A 22 -3.74 -0.14 -16.14
C ALA A 22 -4.18 1.09 -15.34
N THR A 23 -5.34 1.63 -15.67
CA THR A 23 -5.95 2.78 -14.98
C THR A 23 -6.81 2.36 -13.80
N LYS A 24 -6.96 1.05 -13.58
CA LYS A 24 -7.86 0.47 -12.58
C LYS A 24 -7.34 -0.88 -12.11
N ILE A 25 -7.45 -1.12 -10.81
CA ILE A 25 -7.22 -2.41 -10.17
C ILE A 25 -8.58 -3.13 -10.10
N ASP A 26 -8.65 -4.31 -10.70
CA ASP A 26 -9.88 -5.11 -10.70
C ASP A 26 -10.17 -5.68 -9.32
N ARG A 27 -9.15 -6.29 -8.69
CA ARG A 27 -9.24 -6.92 -7.38
C ARG A 27 -7.93 -6.80 -6.61
N LEU A 28 -8.03 -6.45 -5.33
CA LEU A 28 -6.99 -6.47 -4.31
C LEU A 28 -7.45 -7.44 -3.23
N GLU A 29 -6.61 -8.42 -2.89
CA GLU A 29 -6.85 -9.34 -1.77
C GLU A 29 -5.70 -9.27 -0.79
N VAL A 30 -6.01 -9.03 0.47
CA VAL A 30 -5.07 -9.00 1.58
C VAL A 30 -5.35 -10.21 2.46
N SER A 31 -4.40 -11.14 2.51
CA SER A 31 -4.45 -12.28 3.42
C SER A 31 -3.65 -11.96 4.68
N TRP A 32 -4.33 -11.94 5.81
CA TRP A 32 -3.74 -11.61 7.11
C TRP A 32 -3.14 -12.85 7.78
N PRO A 33 -2.11 -12.68 8.63
CA PRO A 33 -1.55 -13.80 9.40
C PRO A 33 -2.54 -14.42 10.40
N SER A 34 -3.61 -13.70 10.77
CA SER A 34 -4.72 -14.24 11.56
C SER A 34 -5.63 -15.21 10.79
N GLY A 35 -5.44 -15.34 9.47
CA GLY A 35 -6.29 -16.13 8.57
C GLY A 35 -7.47 -15.35 7.99
N GLN A 36 -7.68 -14.10 8.41
CA GLN A 36 -8.65 -13.20 7.79
C GLN A 36 -8.23 -12.85 6.36
N LYS A 37 -9.22 -12.58 5.50
CA LYS A 37 -9.00 -12.10 4.14
C LYS A 37 -9.86 -10.87 3.90
N ASP A 38 -9.22 -9.78 3.51
CA ASP A 38 -9.91 -8.57 3.06
C ASP A 38 -9.78 -8.46 1.54
N ALA A 39 -10.90 -8.27 0.86
CA ALA A 39 -10.94 -8.10 -0.58
C ALA A 39 -11.55 -6.74 -0.93
N ALA A 40 -10.94 -6.05 -1.88
CA ALA A 40 -11.43 -4.80 -2.42
C ALA A 40 -11.38 -4.85 -3.94
N THR A 41 -12.43 -4.39 -4.60
CA THR A 41 -12.53 -4.36 -6.06
C THR A 41 -12.68 -2.94 -6.55
N ASN A 42 -12.48 -2.72 -7.86
CA ASN A 42 -12.72 -1.42 -8.49
C ASN A 42 -11.87 -0.27 -7.89
N LEU A 43 -10.62 -0.55 -7.53
CA LEU A 43 -9.73 0.44 -6.92
C LEU A 43 -9.06 1.30 -8.01
N SER A 44 -9.04 2.61 -7.80
CA SER A 44 -8.33 3.54 -8.69
C SER A 44 -6.82 3.47 -8.48
N VAL A 45 -6.06 3.60 -9.56
CA VAL A 45 -4.59 3.58 -9.53
C VAL A 45 -4.04 4.92 -9.04
N GLU A 46 -2.74 4.96 -8.71
CA GLU A 46 -2.08 6.16 -8.17
C GLU A 46 -2.69 6.65 -6.84
N ARG A 47 -3.17 5.71 -6.02
CA ARG A 47 -3.71 5.98 -4.69
C ARG A 47 -3.06 5.07 -3.65
N ILE A 48 -3.00 5.58 -2.43
CA ILE A 48 -2.60 4.85 -1.25
C ILE A 48 -3.88 4.38 -0.57
N PHE A 49 -4.01 3.07 -0.47
CA PHE A 49 -5.09 2.41 0.27
C PHE A 49 -4.54 1.97 1.63
N VAL A 50 -5.21 2.37 2.70
CA VAL A 50 -4.94 1.87 4.05
C VAL A 50 -5.95 0.78 4.31
N VAL A 51 -5.48 -0.46 4.44
CA VAL A 51 -6.31 -1.61 4.78
C VAL A 51 -6.06 -1.93 6.24
N LYS A 52 -7.14 -2.09 7.02
CA LYS A 52 -7.08 -2.52 8.41
C LYS A 52 -7.76 -3.86 8.53
N GLU A 53 -7.07 -4.81 9.15
CA GLU A 53 -7.55 -6.18 9.33
C GLU A 53 -8.98 -6.22 9.90
N GLY A 54 -9.88 -6.91 9.20
CA GLY A 54 -11.28 -7.09 9.59
C GLY A 54 -12.18 -5.87 9.33
N GLN A 55 -11.61 -4.75 8.86
CA GLN A 55 -12.34 -3.55 8.46
C GLN A 55 -12.22 -3.25 6.96
N GLY A 56 -11.32 -3.92 6.24
CA GLY A 56 -11.04 -3.65 4.84
C GLY A 56 -10.34 -2.30 4.64
N VAL A 57 -10.62 -1.64 3.51
CA VAL A 57 -10.03 -0.34 3.16
C VAL A 57 -10.66 0.75 4.03
N VAL A 58 -9.89 1.26 5.00
CA VAL A 58 -10.34 2.30 5.95
C VAL A 58 -10.00 3.71 5.50
N GLU A 59 -8.97 3.87 4.66
CA GLU A 59 -8.59 5.17 4.13
C GLU A 59 -8.11 5.03 2.68
N THR A 60 -8.45 6.03 1.86
CA THR A 60 -7.88 6.17 0.52
C THR A 60 -7.38 7.59 0.35
N ARG A 61 -6.08 7.75 0.12
CA ARG A 61 -5.47 9.05 -0.15
C ARG A 61 -4.73 9.03 -1.49
N PRO A 62 -4.70 10.13 -2.25
CA PRO A 62 -3.95 10.17 -3.49
C PRO A 62 -2.45 9.98 -3.21
N LEU A 63 -1.74 9.20 -4.04
CA LEU A 63 -0.28 9.32 -4.10
C LEU A 63 0.01 10.77 -4.50
N ARG A 64 0.87 11.46 -3.74
CA ARG A 64 1.29 12.81 -4.13
C ARG A 64 1.79 12.74 -5.57
N LYS A 65 1.12 13.46 -6.49
CA LYS A 65 1.64 13.67 -7.83
C LYS A 65 3.04 14.26 -7.67
N ALA A 66 4.04 13.66 -8.31
CA ALA A 66 5.35 14.29 -8.43
C ALA A 66 5.13 15.70 -9.01
N PRO A 67 5.88 16.73 -8.54
CA PRO A 67 5.80 18.03 -9.16
C PRO A 67 6.08 17.85 -10.65
N GLU A 68 5.10 18.23 -11.47
CA GLU A 68 5.23 18.28 -12.92
C GLU A 68 6.44 19.17 -13.23
N VAL A 69 7.57 18.55 -13.56
CA VAL A 69 8.77 19.27 -14.02
C VAL A 69 8.37 19.85 -15.37
N ARG A 70 7.89 21.10 -15.34
CA ARG A 70 7.68 21.89 -16.54
C ARG A 70 9.04 22.12 -17.19
N LYS A 71 9.17 21.63 -18.42
CA LYS A 71 10.27 21.94 -19.34
C LYS A 71 10.14 23.37 -19.84
#